data_AF-A0A929UB69-F1
#
_entry.id   AF-A0A929UB69-F1
#
_cell.length_a   1.000
_cell.length_b   1.000
_cell.length_c   1.000
_cell.angle_alpha   90.00
_cell.angle_beta   90.00
_cell.angle_gamma   90.00
#
_symmetry.space_group_name_H-M   'P 1'
#
loop_
_entity.id
_entity.type
_entity.pdbx_description
1 polymer ?
#
loop_
_entity_poly.entity_id
_entity_poly.type
_entity_poly.pdbx_seq_one_letter_code
_entity_poly.pdbx_strand_id
1 'polypeptide(L)'
;MYAIVPWIGIFTVLAGTWLLLREFLVKRAGLSKPLFWSLFALAGIFETQYAPAPRAGFFWYTCVAHYNIPFLIMALTLVGALHFTLDAREGHPVREGLRYLLLLLGYTYLGGASYPPVLLSLFGTALLILTLFFRFRGEEKELCRKRGVMLLLPFLLEVAGLLISMAAPGNHVRGGSHFGFSVKNVVMAGGEAFLHAITDSLQMFLSIRPLFLLVTSSVVLMLCTYRLGKRGFFRHPLLFLLLAYLVNVSVYLPEIFAGAKVSGGYTDLVYFVWIITLVLTTVYLTGFVLEFLLERRGENGLRTESRKRIGLIYWIAVVLFLALFYRHLIGDSMDYICLQYIR
;
A
#
# COMPACT_ATOMS: atom_id res chain seq x y z
N MET A 1 -6.60 27.28 -11.61
CA MET A 1 -6.34 25.83 -11.44
C MET A 1 -4.95 25.55 -12.00
N TYR A 2 -4.03 24.99 -11.23
CA TYR A 2 -2.65 24.82 -11.68
C TYR A 2 -2.53 23.55 -12.55
N ALA A 3 -2.18 23.71 -13.82
CA ALA A 3 -2.10 22.60 -14.79
C ALA A 3 -1.12 21.48 -14.37
N ILE A 4 -0.16 21.80 -13.50
CA ILE A 4 0.86 20.85 -13.03
C ILE A 4 0.35 19.90 -11.92
N VAL A 5 -0.71 20.27 -11.19
CA VAL A 5 -1.16 19.54 -10.00
C VAL A 5 -1.60 18.10 -10.30
N PRO A 6 -2.39 17.81 -11.36
CA PRO A 6 -2.75 16.45 -11.71
C PRO A 6 -1.55 15.56 -12.00
N TRP A 7 -0.53 16.10 -12.66
CA TRP A 7 0.71 15.38 -12.93
C TRP A 7 1.48 15.04 -11.66
N ILE A 8 1.55 15.97 -10.71
CA ILE A 8 2.15 15.72 -9.39
C ILE A 8 1.35 14.67 -8.63
N GLY A 9 0.02 14.77 -8.61
CA GLY A 9 -0.87 13.84 -7.92
C GLY A 9 -0.74 12.41 -8.48
N ILE A 10 -0.78 12.25 -9.80
CA ILE A 10 -0.61 10.95 -10.46
C ILE A 10 0.79 10.40 -10.22
N PHE A 11 1.83 11.23 -10.39
CA PHE A 11 3.21 10.80 -10.18
C PHE A 11 3.44 10.29 -8.75
N THR A 12 2.95 11.02 -7.75
CA THR A 12 3.18 10.66 -6.34
C THR A 12 2.49 9.36 -5.95
N VAL A 13 1.24 9.14 -6.39
CA VAL A 13 0.52 7.88 -6.18
C VAL A 13 1.24 6.74 -6.88
N LEU A 14 1.47 6.84 -8.19
CA LEU A 14 2.10 5.78 -8.97
C LEU A 14 3.53 5.47 -8.50
N ALA A 15 4.32 6.48 -8.11
CA ALA A 15 5.65 6.26 -7.56
C ALA A 15 5.60 5.54 -6.20
N GLY A 16 4.67 5.90 -5.33
CA GLY A 16 4.46 5.21 -4.05
C GLY A 16 4.05 3.75 -4.24
N THR A 17 3.05 3.51 -5.09
CA THR A 17 2.60 2.17 -5.50
C THR A 17 3.73 1.35 -6.11
N TRP A 18 4.51 1.93 -7.02
CA TRP A 18 5.66 1.29 -7.64
C TRP A 18 6.69 0.85 -6.60
N LEU A 19 7.04 1.73 -5.66
CA LEU A 19 8.01 1.45 -4.60
C LEU A 19 7.56 0.26 -3.75
N LEU A 20 6.32 0.29 -3.26
CA LEU A 20 5.79 -0.74 -2.38
C LEU A 20 5.63 -2.08 -3.11
N LEU A 21 4.99 -2.09 -4.29
CA LEU A 21 4.81 -3.32 -5.06
C LEU A 21 6.15 -3.92 -5.50
N ARG A 22 7.10 -3.10 -5.96
CA ARG A 22 8.42 -3.60 -6.40
C ARG A 22 9.19 -4.20 -5.23
N GLU A 23 9.13 -3.54 -4.07
CA GLU A 23 9.78 -4.01 -2.87
C GLU A 23 9.23 -5.39 -2.46
N PHE A 24 7.92 -5.49 -2.25
CA PHE A 24 7.34 -6.74 -1.75
C PHE A 24 7.30 -7.85 -2.80
N LEU A 25 6.90 -7.56 -4.05
CA LEU A 25 6.75 -8.59 -5.08
C LEU A 25 8.09 -9.04 -5.67
N VAL A 26 8.97 -8.11 -6.05
CA VAL A 26 10.22 -8.46 -6.74
C VAL A 26 11.33 -8.75 -5.74
N LYS A 27 11.59 -7.82 -4.81
CA LYS A 27 12.77 -7.94 -3.92
C LYS A 27 12.56 -8.99 -2.82
N ARG A 28 11.40 -8.96 -2.15
CA ARG A 28 11.12 -9.84 -1.00
C ARG A 28 10.55 -11.19 -1.43
N ALA A 29 9.53 -11.21 -2.29
CA ALA A 29 8.92 -12.46 -2.76
C ALA A 29 9.71 -13.14 -3.91
N GLY A 30 10.60 -12.42 -4.60
CA GLY A 30 11.39 -12.98 -5.70
C GLY A 30 10.59 -13.24 -6.97
N LEU A 31 9.45 -12.56 -7.15
CA LEU A 31 8.60 -12.72 -8.33
C LEU A 31 9.21 -12.04 -9.56
N SER A 32 8.77 -12.47 -10.74
CA SER A 32 9.33 -12.00 -12.01
C SER A 32 9.04 -10.51 -12.26
N LYS A 33 9.99 -9.79 -12.85
CA LYS A 33 9.79 -8.38 -13.24
C LYS A 33 8.62 -8.18 -14.22
N PRO A 34 8.36 -9.06 -15.20
CA PRO A 34 7.19 -8.94 -16.06
C PRO A 34 5.87 -8.99 -15.28
N LEU A 35 5.74 -9.93 -14.34
CA LEU A 35 4.57 -10.00 -13.45
C LEU A 35 4.39 -8.70 -12.68
N PHE A 36 5.47 -8.17 -12.10
CA PHE A 36 5.44 -6.89 -11.39
C PHE A 36 4.94 -5.74 -12.27
N TRP A 37 5.48 -5.58 -13.49
CA TRP A 37 5.05 -4.50 -14.38
C TRP A 37 3.59 -4.63 -14.81
N SER A 38 3.11 -5.85 -15.06
CA SER A 38 1.69 -6.08 -15.36
C SER A 38 0.78 -5.72 -14.18
N LEU A 39 1.13 -6.14 -12.96
CA LEU A 39 0.36 -5.82 -11.76
C LEU A 39 0.40 -4.33 -11.44
N PHE A 40 1.56 -3.69 -11.58
CA PHE A 40 1.71 -2.25 -11.38
C PHE A 40 0.87 -1.45 -12.38
N ALA A 41 0.89 -1.83 -13.66
CA ALA A 41 0.07 -1.16 -14.68
C ALA A 41 -1.43 -1.31 -14.38
N LEU A 42 -1.88 -2.51 -13.99
CA LEU A 42 -3.27 -2.74 -13.61
C LEU A 42 -3.66 -1.94 -12.37
N ALA A 43 -2.86 -1.99 -11.29
CA ALA A 43 -3.09 -1.22 -10.07
C ALA A 43 -3.15 0.29 -10.38
N GLY A 44 -2.21 0.80 -11.18
CA GLY A 44 -2.18 2.21 -11.57
C GLY A 44 -3.41 2.66 -12.35
N ILE A 45 -4.00 1.81 -13.20
CA ILE A 45 -5.28 2.10 -13.84
C ILE A 45 -6.37 2.26 -12.78
N PHE A 46 -6.48 1.34 -11.83
CA PHE A 46 -7.51 1.43 -10.77
C PHE A 46 -7.30 2.61 -9.83
N GLU A 47 -6.06 2.91 -9.44
CA GLU A 47 -5.71 4.03 -8.57
C GLU A 47 -5.97 5.38 -9.23
N THR A 48 -5.83 5.50 -10.56
CA THR A 48 -5.98 6.79 -11.25
C THR A 48 -7.35 6.97 -11.88
N GLN A 49 -7.86 5.94 -12.57
CA GLN A 49 -9.11 6.03 -13.32
C GLN A 49 -10.34 5.79 -12.46
N TYR A 50 -10.23 5.06 -11.34
CA TYR A 50 -11.37 4.70 -10.49
C TYR A 50 -11.22 5.21 -9.07
N ALA A 51 -10.42 6.26 -8.86
CA ALA A 51 -10.35 6.96 -7.58
C ALA A 51 -11.76 7.49 -7.20
N PRO A 52 -12.22 7.33 -5.94
CA PRO A 52 -13.55 7.77 -5.51
C PRO A 52 -13.81 9.29 -5.60
N ALA A 53 -12.77 10.11 -5.37
CA ALA A 53 -12.88 11.56 -5.27
C ALA A 53 -11.78 12.28 -6.10
N PRO A 54 -11.65 12.00 -7.42
CA PRO A 54 -10.47 12.37 -8.20
C PRO A 54 -10.23 13.88 -8.27
N ARG A 55 -11.28 14.70 -8.13
CA ARG A 55 -11.18 16.16 -8.02
C ARG A 55 -10.32 16.59 -6.83
N ALA A 56 -10.47 15.91 -5.69
CA ALA A 56 -9.65 16.15 -4.51
C ALA A 56 -8.27 15.48 -4.66
N GLY A 57 -8.22 14.19 -5.05
CA GLY A 57 -6.98 13.43 -5.13
C GLY A 57 -5.98 13.89 -6.19
N PHE A 58 -6.43 14.49 -7.30
CA PHE A 58 -5.54 14.86 -8.40
C PHE A 58 -5.59 16.33 -8.79
N PHE A 59 -6.73 17.00 -8.62
CA PHE A 59 -6.91 18.35 -9.17
C PHE A 59 -6.78 19.46 -8.12
N TRP A 60 -6.92 19.14 -6.83
CA TRP A 60 -6.83 20.12 -5.75
C TRP A 60 -5.46 20.06 -5.05
N TYR A 61 -4.66 21.11 -5.24
CA TYR A 61 -3.28 21.17 -4.76
C TYR A 61 -3.13 20.87 -3.26
N THR A 62 -4.00 21.41 -2.42
CA THR A 62 -3.92 21.21 -0.97
C THR A 62 -4.13 19.75 -0.61
N CYS A 63 -5.02 19.02 -1.30
CA CYS A 63 -5.20 17.59 -1.09
C CYS A 63 -4.01 16.79 -1.62
N VAL A 64 -3.49 17.10 -2.80
CA VAL A 64 -2.27 16.44 -3.33
C VAL A 64 -1.09 16.62 -2.37
N ALA A 65 -0.87 17.85 -1.89
CA ALA A 65 0.20 18.17 -0.96
C ALA A 65 -0.01 17.54 0.43
N HIS A 66 -1.26 17.40 0.87
CA HIS A 66 -1.58 16.85 2.17
C HIS A 66 -1.67 15.31 2.19
N TYR A 67 -2.05 14.63 1.11
CA TYR A 67 -2.24 13.18 1.10
C TYR A 67 -1.25 12.45 0.18
N ASN A 68 -1.18 12.82 -1.09
CA ASN A 68 -0.40 12.04 -2.06
C ASN A 68 1.12 12.21 -1.88
N ILE A 69 1.60 13.43 -1.59
CA ILE A 69 3.02 13.66 -1.30
C ILE A 69 3.43 12.89 -0.03
N PRO A 70 2.72 13.01 1.11
CA PRO A 70 3.01 12.19 2.29
C PRO A 70 2.92 10.68 2.04
N PHE A 71 1.99 10.22 1.21
CA PHE A 71 1.95 8.82 0.79
C PHE A 71 3.24 8.36 0.09
N LEU A 72 3.77 9.16 -0.85
CA LEU A 72 5.06 8.87 -1.49
C LEU A 72 6.21 8.88 -0.47
N ILE A 73 6.27 9.86 0.43
CA ILE A 73 7.32 9.93 1.45
C ILE A 73 7.23 8.74 2.42
N MET A 74 6.02 8.31 2.78
CA MET A 74 5.79 7.09 3.56
C MET A 74 6.33 5.85 2.83
N ALA A 75 6.03 5.69 1.54
CA ALA A 75 6.56 4.59 0.75
C ALA A 75 8.10 4.61 0.67
N LEU A 76 8.70 5.79 0.45
CA LEU A 76 10.16 5.98 0.41
C LEU A 76 10.83 5.65 1.73
N THR A 77 10.26 6.10 2.85
CA THR A 77 10.81 5.87 4.19
C THR A 77 10.67 4.42 4.62
N LEU A 78 9.54 3.74 4.34
CA LEU A 78 9.37 2.31 4.61
C LEU A 78 10.33 1.46 3.78
N VAL A 79 10.39 1.69 2.47
CA VAL A 79 11.32 0.95 1.59
C VAL A 79 12.77 1.26 1.96
N GLY A 80 13.08 2.52 2.28
CA GLY A 80 14.37 2.94 2.78
C GLY A 80 14.76 2.24 4.08
N ALA A 81 13.84 2.13 5.04
CA ALA A 81 14.05 1.43 6.31
C ALA A 81 14.29 -0.08 6.09
N LEU A 82 13.52 -0.71 5.20
CA LEU A 82 13.73 -2.10 4.80
C LEU A 82 15.12 -2.32 4.18
N HIS A 83 15.57 -1.40 3.30
CA HIS A 83 16.89 -1.49 2.67
C HIS A 83 18.01 -1.21 3.65
N PHE A 84 17.83 -0.24 4.53
CA PHE A 84 18.79 0.11 5.56
C PHE A 84 19.01 -1.07 6.51
N THR A 85 17.97 -1.84 6.83
CA THR A 85 18.03 -2.93 7.82
C THR A 85 18.18 -4.32 7.21
N LEU A 86 17.20 -4.81 6.46
CA LEU A 86 17.16 -6.20 5.98
C LEU A 86 18.22 -6.49 4.91
N ASP A 87 18.65 -5.45 4.19
CA ASP A 87 19.71 -5.55 3.18
C ASP A 87 21.02 -4.96 3.68
N ALA A 88 21.16 -4.80 5.01
CA ALA A 88 22.36 -4.29 5.64
C ALA A 88 23.57 -5.14 5.26
N ARG A 89 24.61 -4.45 4.79
CA ARG A 89 25.94 -4.99 4.52
C ARG A 89 26.95 -3.98 5.01
N GLU A 90 28.15 -4.45 5.35
CA GLU A 90 29.29 -3.56 5.51
C GLU A 90 29.48 -2.79 4.21
N GLY A 91 29.47 -1.47 4.31
CA GLY A 91 29.38 -0.59 3.17
C GLY A 91 30.05 0.74 3.45
N HIS A 92 30.23 1.55 2.41
CA HIS A 92 30.91 2.82 2.52
C HIS A 92 30.20 3.74 3.52
N PRO A 93 30.87 4.23 4.57
CA PRO A 93 30.24 4.90 5.71
C PRO A 93 29.43 6.13 5.30
N VAL A 94 29.91 6.90 4.32
CA VAL A 94 29.21 8.10 3.80
C VAL A 94 27.85 7.74 3.18
N ARG A 95 27.76 6.62 2.45
CA ARG A 95 26.52 6.22 1.77
C ARG A 95 25.47 5.79 2.78
N GLU A 96 25.88 5.05 3.80
CA GLU A 96 24.99 4.61 4.88
C GLU A 96 24.57 5.79 5.77
N GLY A 97 25.47 6.73 6.02
CA GLY A 97 25.17 8.00 6.70
C GLY A 97 24.11 8.81 5.94
N LEU A 98 24.27 8.97 4.62
CA LEU A 98 23.28 9.67 3.79
C LEU A 98 21.91 8.97 3.80
N ARG A 99 21.88 7.63 3.69
CA ARG A 99 20.64 6.85 3.79
C ARG A 99 19.94 7.09 5.13
N TYR A 100 20.69 7.04 6.21
CA TYR A 100 20.14 7.26 7.55
C TYR A 100 19.65 8.71 7.74
N LEU A 101 20.38 9.70 7.22
CA LEU A 101 19.94 11.10 7.21
C LEU A 101 18.61 11.28 6.46
N LEU A 102 18.45 10.65 5.30
CA LEU A 102 17.21 10.70 4.54
C LEU A 102 16.04 10.05 5.31
N LEU A 103 16.30 8.99 6.07
CA LEU A 103 15.30 8.42 6.98
C LEU A 103 14.94 9.42 8.08
N LEU A 104 15.91 10.02 8.77
CA LEU A 104 15.64 11.03 9.80
C LEU A 104 14.75 12.16 9.25
N LEU A 105 15.09 12.70 8.08
CA LEU A 105 14.30 13.77 7.45
C LEU A 105 12.90 13.29 7.05
N GLY A 106 12.78 12.11 6.46
CA GLY A 106 11.50 11.55 6.02
C GLY A 106 10.54 11.27 7.16
N TYR A 107 11.01 10.60 8.22
CA TYR A 107 10.20 10.31 9.42
C TYR A 107 9.81 11.59 10.16
N THR A 108 10.72 12.57 10.26
CA THR A 108 10.41 13.88 10.86
C THR A 108 9.34 14.62 10.06
N TYR A 109 9.45 14.63 8.73
CA TYR A 109 8.42 15.22 7.87
C TYR A 109 7.06 14.53 8.06
N LEU A 110 7.05 13.20 8.07
CA LEU A 110 5.81 12.44 8.22
C LEU A 110 5.12 12.78 9.53
N GLY A 111 5.82 12.90 10.65
CA GLY A 111 5.21 13.25 11.94
C GLY A 111 4.29 14.48 11.91
N GLY A 112 4.57 15.47 11.05
CA GLY A 112 3.71 16.65 10.84
C GLY A 112 2.77 16.60 9.63
N ALA A 113 2.77 15.51 8.86
CA ALA A 113 2.00 15.33 7.63
C ALA A 113 0.57 14.84 7.91
N SER A 114 -0.13 14.33 6.88
CA SER A 114 -1.43 13.70 7.08
C SER A 114 -1.32 12.44 7.93
N TYR A 115 -2.37 12.17 8.71
CA TYR A 115 -2.34 11.08 9.68
C TYR A 115 -2.28 9.66 9.07
N PRO A 116 -2.96 9.31 7.96
CA PRO A 116 -2.90 7.93 7.46
C PRO A 116 -1.49 7.50 7.03
N PRO A 117 -0.70 8.29 6.27
CA PRO A 117 0.68 7.95 5.94
C PRO A 117 1.55 7.78 7.19
N VAL A 118 1.36 8.61 8.22
CA VAL A 118 2.07 8.48 9.51
C VAL A 118 1.78 7.14 10.19
N LEU A 119 0.51 6.76 10.29
CA LEU A 119 0.15 5.50 10.92
C LEU A 119 0.68 4.30 10.13
N LEU A 120 0.73 4.39 8.79
CA LEU A 120 1.30 3.36 7.93
C LEU A 120 2.82 3.20 8.12
N SER A 121 3.58 4.30 8.15
CA SER A 121 5.04 4.26 8.42
C SER A 121 5.32 3.75 9.83
N LEU A 122 4.61 4.24 10.85
CA LEU A 122 4.75 3.78 12.23
C LEU A 122 4.44 2.28 12.34
N PHE A 123 3.32 1.82 11.78
CA PHE A 123 2.93 0.42 11.79
C PHE A 123 3.98 -0.46 11.08
N GLY A 124 4.35 -0.11 9.85
CA GLY A 124 5.31 -0.87 9.06
C GLY A 124 6.70 -0.95 9.72
N THR A 125 7.15 0.14 10.33
CA THR A 125 8.46 0.21 10.99
C THR A 125 8.47 -0.46 12.34
N ALA A 126 7.39 -0.38 13.12
CA ALA A 126 7.22 -1.16 14.32
C ALA A 126 7.29 -2.66 14.00
N LEU A 127 6.57 -3.14 12.98
CA LEU A 127 6.65 -4.53 12.55
C LEU A 127 8.05 -4.94 12.08
N LEU A 128 8.75 -4.08 11.37
CA LEU A 128 10.12 -4.32 10.94
C LEU A 128 11.05 -4.48 12.14
N ILE A 129 11.00 -3.55 13.10
CA ILE A 129 11.79 -3.60 14.34
C ILE A 129 11.48 -4.90 15.09
N LEU A 130 10.21 -5.21 15.35
CA LEU A 130 9.81 -6.45 16.01
C LEU A 130 10.35 -7.69 15.28
N THR A 131 10.28 -7.71 13.95
CA THR A 131 10.81 -8.83 13.14
C THR A 131 12.32 -8.97 13.30
N LEU A 132 13.06 -7.86 13.32
CA LEU A 132 14.52 -7.86 13.50
C LEU A 132 14.95 -8.42 14.86
N PHE A 133 14.18 -8.17 15.93
CA PHE A 133 14.53 -8.64 17.28
C PHE A 133 14.02 -10.05 17.59
N PHE A 134 12.83 -10.41 17.12
CA PHE A 134 12.21 -11.69 17.50
C PHE A 134 12.49 -12.83 16.50
N ARG A 135 12.68 -12.53 15.21
CA ARG A 135 12.83 -13.55 14.16
C ARG A 135 14.27 -13.76 13.69
N PHE A 136 15.07 -12.70 13.61
CA PHE A 136 16.46 -12.81 13.15
C PHE A 136 17.41 -13.04 14.32
N ARG A 137 17.93 -14.25 14.47
CA ARG A 137 18.93 -14.64 15.48
C ARG A 137 20.23 -15.06 14.82
N GLY A 138 21.34 -14.95 15.57
CA GLY A 138 22.69 -15.32 15.13
C GLY A 138 23.60 -14.12 14.82
N GLU A 139 24.90 -14.36 14.83
CA GLU A 139 25.95 -13.35 14.64
C GLU A 139 25.88 -12.70 13.25
N GLU A 140 25.54 -13.47 12.21
CA GLU A 140 25.38 -12.96 10.83
C GLU A 140 24.28 -11.90 10.67
N LYS A 141 23.40 -11.75 11.66
CA LYS A 141 22.29 -10.79 11.65
C LYS A 141 22.46 -9.66 12.67
N GLU A 142 23.60 -9.59 13.35
CA GLU A 142 23.87 -8.55 14.33
C GLU A 142 23.81 -7.14 13.71
N LEU A 143 24.36 -6.96 12.51
CA LEU A 143 24.30 -5.68 11.80
C LEU A 143 22.87 -5.23 11.50
N CYS A 144 22.00 -6.16 11.07
CA CYS A 144 20.59 -5.87 10.82
C CYS A 144 19.90 -5.37 12.10
N ARG A 145 20.19 -6.01 13.25
CA ARG A 145 19.65 -5.63 14.56
C ARG A 145 20.21 -4.29 15.03
N LYS A 146 21.52 -4.04 14.89
CA LYS A 146 22.13 -2.74 15.20
C LYS A 146 21.46 -1.61 14.42
N ARG A 147 21.23 -1.81 13.13
CA ARG A 147 20.50 -0.85 12.30
C ARG A 147 19.02 -0.74 12.67
N GLY A 148 18.40 -1.84 13.12
CA GLY A 148 17.07 -1.82 13.73
C GLY A 148 16.99 -0.94 14.98
N VAL A 149 18.00 -0.99 15.86
CA VAL A 149 18.11 -0.06 17.01
C VAL A 149 18.23 1.39 16.51
N MET A 150 19.04 1.65 15.48
CA MET A 150 19.18 2.99 14.92
C MET A 150 17.85 3.53 14.38
N LEU A 151 16.96 2.69 13.83
CA LEU A 151 15.63 3.12 13.39
C LEU A 151 14.74 3.63 14.53
N LEU A 152 15.06 3.37 15.80
CA LEU A 152 14.30 3.92 16.93
C LEU A 152 14.32 5.45 16.93
N LEU A 153 15.43 6.09 16.53
CA LEU A 153 15.48 7.55 16.52
C LEU A 153 14.55 8.16 15.44
N PRO A 154 14.61 7.78 14.15
CA PRO A 154 13.61 8.20 13.16
C PRO A 154 12.17 7.90 13.61
N PHE A 155 11.92 6.69 14.14
CA PHE A 155 10.60 6.30 14.64
C PHE A 155 10.10 7.22 15.76
N LEU A 156 10.96 7.54 16.75
CA LEU A 156 10.61 8.45 17.84
C LEU A 156 10.41 9.90 17.36
N LEU A 157 11.14 10.35 16.33
CA LEU A 157 10.94 11.67 15.73
C LEU A 157 9.57 11.77 15.04
N GLU A 158 9.15 10.72 14.33
CA GLU A 158 7.80 10.66 13.74
C GLU A 158 6.72 10.67 14.82
N VAL A 159 6.87 9.86 15.88
CA VAL A 159 5.95 9.87 17.03
C VAL A 159 5.89 11.23 17.71
N ALA A 160 7.03 11.87 17.96
CA ALA A 160 7.09 13.20 18.55
C ALA A 160 6.41 14.24 17.65
N GLY A 161 6.66 14.20 16.34
CA GLY A 161 5.98 15.05 15.37
C GLY A 161 4.47 14.83 15.36
N LEU A 162 4.02 13.57 15.41
CA LEU A 162 2.60 13.22 15.46
C LEU A 162 1.94 13.80 16.72
N LEU A 163 2.58 13.64 17.88
CA LEU A 163 2.07 14.17 19.14
C LEU A 163 2.00 15.70 19.13
N ILE A 164 3.01 16.38 18.59
CA ILE A 164 3.00 17.84 18.41
C ILE A 164 1.88 18.26 17.46
N SER A 165 1.71 17.55 16.33
CA SER A 165 0.64 17.81 15.37
C SER A 165 -0.74 17.63 16.01
N MET A 166 -0.97 16.54 16.75
CA MET A 166 -2.22 16.30 17.46
C MET A 166 -2.51 17.36 18.53
N ALA A 167 -1.47 17.85 19.22
CA ALA A 167 -1.58 18.88 20.23
C ALA A 167 -1.73 20.31 19.65
N ALA A 168 -1.51 20.50 18.35
CA ALA A 168 -1.58 21.81 17.73
C ALA A 168 -3.00 22.40 17.85
N PRO A 169 -3.16 23.66 18.28
CA PRO A 169 -4.48 24.27 18.51
C PRO A 169 -5.40 24.22 17.28
N GLY A 170 -4.83 24.36 16.08
CA GLY A 170 -5.58 24.27 14.83
C GLY A 170 -6.23 22.91 14.60
N ASN A 171 -5.62 21.82 15.08
CA ASN A 171 -6.18 20.47 14.95
C ASN A 171 -7.25 20.21 15.99
N HIS A 172 -7.11 20.74 17.21
CA HIS A 172 -8.17 20.70 18.22
C HIS A 172 -9.43 21.44 17.76
N VAL A 173 -9.29 22.59 17.10
CA VAL A 173 -10.43 23.34 16.53
C VAL A 173 -11.09 22.57 15.38
N ARG A 174 -10.30 21.86 14.55
CA ARG A 174 -10.80 21.08 13.41
C ARG A 174 -11.50 19.77 13.79
N GLY A 175 -11.05 19.11 14.86
CA GLY A 175 -11.64 17.85 15.34
C GLY A 175 -12.94 18.02 16.13
N GLY A 176 -13.34 19.26 16.44
CA GLY A 176 -14.58 19.54 17.17
C GLY A 176 -14.50 19.23 18.68
N SER A 177 -15.64 19.34 19.38
CA SER A 177 -15.72 19.24 20.85
C SER A 177 -15.38 17.87 21.44
N HIS A 178 -15.35 16.83 20.62
CA HIS A 178 -15.01 15.46 21.03
C HIS A 178 -13.54 15.09 20.77
N PHE A 179 -12.78 15.97 20.12
CA PHE A 179 -11.37 15.75 19.83
C PHE A 179 -10.53 15.89 21.09
N GLY A 180 -9.94 14.77 21.52
CA GLY A 180 -9.11 14.74 22.72
C GLY A 180 -8.55 13.35 22.98
N PHE A 181 -7.32 13.29 23.49
CA PHE A 181 -6.67 12.02 23.81
C PHE A 181 -7.27 11.45 25.10
N SER A 182 -8.06 10.38 24.96
CA SER A 182 -8.48 9.55 26.09
C SER A 182 -8.35 8.07 25.72
N VAL A 183 -7.95 7.23 26.68
CA VAL A 183 -7.79 5.79 26.46
C VAL A 183 -9.10 5.17 25.95
N LYS A 184 -10.24 5.63 26.48
CA LYS A 184 -11.57 5.22 26.02
C LYS A 184 -11.79 5.53 24.53
N ASN A 185 -11.47 6.75 24.10
CA ASN A 185 -11.63 7.15 22.69
C ASN A 185 -10.73 6.34 21.76
N VAL A 186 -9.49 6.08 22.17
CA VAL A 186 -8.55 5.25 21.39
C VAL A 186 -9.09 3.83 21.20
N VAL A 187 -9.60 3.21 22.27
CA VAL A 187 -10.14 1.85 22.21
C VAL A 187 -11.42 1.80 21.36
N MET A 188 -12.35 2.74 21.55
CA MET A 188 -13.59 2.80 20.76
C MET A 188 -13.30 3.04 19.28
N ALA A 189 -12.44 4.04 18.97
CA ALA A 189 -12.05 4.33 17.59
C ALA A 189 -11.34 3.13 16.94
N GLY A 190 -10.52 2.40 17.68
CA GLY A 190 -9.88 1.17 17.20
C GLY A 190 -10.90 0.08 16.85
N GLY A 191 -11.91 -0.14 17.71
CA GLY A 191 -12.97 -1.11 17.46
C GLY A 191 -13.86 -0.73 16.26
N GLU A 192 -14.23 0.54 16.16
CA GLU A 192 -15.02 1.07 15.03
C GLU A 192 -14.23 1.00 13.72
N ALA A 193 -12.95 1.37 13.71
CA ALA A 193 -12.11 1.29 12.52
C ALA A 193 -11.92 -0.14 12.01
N PHE A 194 -11.88 -1.12 12.92
CA PHE A 194 -11.84 -2.53 12.57
C PHE A 194 -13.07 -2.91 11.73
N LEU A 195 -14.27 -2.68 12.25
CA LEU A 195 -15.51 -3.01 11.53
C LEU A 195 -15.67 -2.18 10.25
N HIS A 196 -15.35 -0.88 10.32
CA HIS A 196 -15.49 0.04 9.20
C HIS A 196 -14.61 -0.38 8.01
N ALA A 197 -13.38 -0.85 8.26
CA ALA A 197 -12.50 -1.33 7.20
C ALA A 197 -13.11 -2.50 6.41
N ILE A 198 -13.91 -3.38 7.05
CA ILE A 198 -14.58 -4.50 6.36
C ILE A 198 -15.71 -3.98 5.49
N THR A 199 -16.59 -3.17 6.07
CA THR A 199 -17.77 -2.66 5.36
C THR A 199 -17.38 -1.78 4.19
N ASP A 200 -16.40 -0.89 4.38
CA ASP A 200 -15.95 0.02 3.33
C ASP A 200 -15.19 -0.72 2.23
N SER A 201 -14.34 -1.71 2.57
CA SER A 201 -13.69 -2.58 1.57
C SER A 201 -14.71 -3.30 0.70
N LEU A 202 -15.78 -3.84 1.29
CA LEU A 202 -16.84 -4.51 0.54
C LEU A 202 -17.58 -3.51 -0.35
N GLN A 203 -17.91 -2.34 0.18
CA GLN A 203 -18.58 -1.30 -0.58
C GLN A 203 -17.75 -0.79 -1.76
N MET A 204 -16.45 -0.52 -1.55
CA MET A 204 -15.51 -0.16 -2.62
C MET A 204 -15.42 -1.25 -3.70
N PHE A 205 -15.41 -2.52 -3.30
CA PHE A 205 -15.36 -3.63 -4.25
C PHE A 205 -16.62 -3.74 -5.11
N LEU A 206 -17.79 -3.52 -4.50
CA LEU A 206 -19.07 -3.59 -5.20
C LEU A 206 -19.36 -2.34 -6.03
N SER A 207 -18.86 -1.17 -5.63
CA SER A 207 -19.10 0.08 -6.33
C SER A 207 -18.24 0.22 -7.59
N ILE A 208 -16.99 -0.25 -7.55
CA ILE A 208 -16.07 -0.18 -8.69
C ILE A 208 -16.28 -1.40 -9.60
N ARG A 209 -17.19 -1.25 -10.56
CA ARG A 209 -17.67 -2.33 -11.44
C ARG A 209 -16.58 -3.20 -12.08
N PRO A 210 -15.48 -2.66 -12.67
CA PRO A 210 -14.46 -3.51 -13.28
C PRO A 210 -13.46 -4.09 -12.27
N LEU A 211 -13.56 -3.83 -10.97
CA LEU A 211 -12.49 -4.15 -10.02
C LEU A 211 -12.24 -5.66 -9.88
N PHE A 212 -13.25 -6.50 -10.08
CA PHE A 212 -13.05 -7.94 -10.10
C PHE A 212 -11.98 -8.38 -11.12
N LEU A 213 -11.81 -7.63 -12.22
CA LEU A 213 -10.76 -7.86 -13.22
C LEU A 213 -9.36 -7.70 -12.63
N LEU A 214 -9.15 -6.82 -11.65
CA LEU A 214 -7.87 -6.68 -10.95
C LEU A 214 -7.51 -7.97 -10.23
N VAL A 215 -8.48 -8.52 -9.48
CA VAL A 215 -8.31 -9.75 -8.69
C VAL A 215 -8.08 -10.94 -9.62
N THR A 216 -8.96 -11.16 -10.59
CA THR A 216 -8.84 -12.31 -11.51
C THR A 216 -7.58 -12.22 -12.37
N SER A 217 -7.20 -11.02 -12.82
CA SER A 217 -5.96 -10.84 -13.59
C SER A 217 -4.74 -11.10 -12.73
N SER A 218 -4.74 -10.67 -11.46
CA SER A 218 -3.64 -10.94 -10.53
C SER A 218 -3.44 -12.44 -10.31
N VAL A 219 -4.53 -13.20 -10.15
CA VAL A 219 -4.49 -14.67 -10.05
C VAL A 219 -3.93 -15.29 -11.32
N VAL A 220 -4.46 -14.94 -12.50
CA VAL A 220 -4.03 -15.54 -13.77
C VAL A 220 -2.58 -15.20 -14.10
N LEU A 221 -2.16 -13.96 -13.87
CA LEU A 221 -0.77 -13.55 -14.04
C LEU A 221 0.17 -14.35 -13.13
N MET A 222 -0.24 -14.60 -11.87
CA MET A 222 0.49 -15.49 -10.97
C MET A 222 0.56 -16.92 -11.52
N LEU A 223 -0.56 -17.52 -11.93
CA LEU A 223 -0.56 -18.87 -12.53
C LEU A 223 0.40 -18.95 -13.73
N CYS A 224 0.40 -17.93 -14.59
CA CYS A 224 1.19 -17.92 -15.83
C CYS A 224 2.69 -17.70 -15.59
N THR A 225 3.08 -16.99 -14.53
CA THR A 225 4.47 -16.54 -14.34
C THR A 225 5.17 -17.15 -13.13
N TYR A 226 4.42 -17.69 -12.17
CA TYR A 226 4.96 -18.23 -10.93
C TYR A 226 5.85 -19.45 -11.19
N ARG A 227 7.00 -19.46 -10.53
CA ARG A 227 7.94 -20.57 -10.46
C ARG A 227 8.31 -20.74 -9.00
N LEU A 228 8.43 -21.98 -8.54
CA LEU A 228 8.91 -22.28 -7.20
C LEU A 228 10.29 -21.62 -7.02
N GLY A 229 10.33 -20.72 -6.06
CA GLY A 229 11.49 -19.89 -5.77
C GLY A 229 12.03 -20.15 -4.38
N LYS A 230 12.27 -19.08 -3.62
CA LYS A 230 12.72 -19.17 -2.24
C LYS A 230 11.64 -19.83 -1.39
N ARG A 231 11.90 -21.08 -0.99
CA ARG A 231 11.02 -21.82 -0.10
C ARG A 231 10.67 -20.99 1.13
N GLY A 232 9.37 -20.80 1.33
CA GLY A 232 8.84 -20.34 2.60
C GLY A 232 8.44 -18.88 2.69
N PHE A 233 8.45 -18.14 1.60
CA PHE A 233 7.92 -16.77 1.59
C PHE A 233 6.40 -16.76 1.83
N PHE A 234 5.65 -17.67 1.20
CA PHE A 234 4.19 -17.70 1.26
C PHE A 234 3.62 -18.56 2.42
N ARG A 235 4.45 -18.98 3.38
CA ARG A 235 4.10 -19.97 4.42
C ARG A 235 2.98 -19.58 5.40
N HIS A 236 2.74 -18.29 5.60
CA HIS A 236 1.86 -17.82 6.68
C HIS A 236 0.71 -16.95 6.13
N PRO A 237 -0.21 -17.54 5.33
CA PRO A 237 -1.29 -16.78 4.68
C PRO A 237 -2.23 -16.09 5.66
N LEU A 238 -2.55 -16.73 6.80
CA LEU A 238 -3.42 -16.12 7.82
C LEU A 238 -2.75 -14.92 8.50
N LEU A 239 -1.46 -15.01 8.79
CA LEU A 239 -0.70 -13.87 9.33
C LEU A 239 -0.63 -12.74 8.31
N PHE A 240 -0.37 -13.06 7.04
CA PHE A 240 -0.36 -12.06 5.98
C PHE A 240 -1.70 -11.36 5.84
N LEU A 241 -2.80 -12.11 5.83
CA LEU A 241 -4.16 -11.56 5.79
C LEU A 241 -4.44 -10.64 6.98
N LEU A 242 -4.09 -11.07 8.18
CA LEU A 242 -4.25 -10.26 9.39
C LEU A 242 -3.46 -8.95 9.27
N LEU A 243 -2.19 -9.01 8.85
CA LEU A 243 -1.36 -7.81 8.70
C LEU A 243 -1.88 -6.88 7.60
N ALA A 244 -2.27 -7.40 6.44
CA ALA A 244 -2.84 -6.62 5.34
C ALA A 244 -4.16 -5.96 5.75
N TYR A 245 -4.97 -6.66 6.54
CA TYR A 245 -6.19 -6.11 7.10
C TYR A 245 -5.89 -5.00 8.13
N LEU A 246 -4.93 -5.21 9.04
CA LEU A 246 -4.53 -4.17 10.01
C LEU A 246 -3.93 -2.92 9.34
N VAL A 247 -3.24 -3.08 8.20
CA VAL A 247 -2.84 -1.96 7.34
C VAL A 247 -4.05 -1.15 6.91
N ASN A 248 -5.11 -1.80 6.40
CA ASN A 248 -6.34 -1.11 6.02
C ASN A 248 -7.04 -0.47 7.23
N VAL A 249 -7.10 -1.15 8.38
CA VAL A 249 -7.67 -0.57 9.61
C VAL A 249 -6.94 0.72 10.00
N SER A 250 -5.60 0.73 9.91
CA SER A 250 -4.76 1.88 10.30
C SER A 250 -5.10 3.16 9.55
N VAL A 251 -5.53 3.07 8.28
CA VAL A 251 -5.84 4.27 7.49
C VAL A 251 -7.18 4.89 7.82
N TYR A 252 -8.09 4.19 8.52
CA TYR A 252 -9.37 4.74 8.98
C TYR A 252 -9.31 5.33 10.39
N LEU A 253 -8.33 4.91 11.21
CA LEU A 253 -8.17 5.38 12.59
C LEU A 253 -8.24 6.91 12.72
N PRO A 254 -7.57 7.72 11.87
CA PRO A 254 -7.56 9.16 12.05
C PRO A 254 -8.92 9.83 11.88
N GLU A 255 -9.70 9.45 10.86
CA GLU A 255 -11.04 10.00 10.63
C GLU A 255 -11.98 9.65 11.78
N ILE A 256 -12.01 8.37 12.17
CA ILE A 256 -12.89 7.87 13.22
C ILE A 256 -12.53 8.50 14.56
N PHE A 257 -11.23 8.57 14.87
CA PHE A 257 -10.75 9.22 16.09
C PHE A 257 -11.06 10.72 16.11
N ALA A 258 -10.97 11.39 14.96
CA ALA A 258 -11.28 12.81 14.87
C ALA A 258 -12.79 13.10 14.97
N GLY A 259 -13.65 12.12 14.65
CA GLY A 259 -15.11 12.31 14.63
C GLY A 259 -15.57 13.41 13.67
N ALA A 260 -14.74 13.75 12.68
CA ALA A 260 -14.91 14.91 11.82
C ALA A 260 -14.90 14.52 10.35
N LYS A 261 -15.63 15.28 9.53
CA LYS A 261 -15.69 15.04 8.09
C LYS A 261 -14.33 15.32 7.45
N VAL A 262 -13.75 14.31 6.81
CA VAL A 262 -12.48 14.42 6.08
C VAL A 262 -12.69 14.94 4.66
N SER A 263 -11.62 15.42 4.03
CA SER A 263 -11.65 15.84 2.62
C SER A 263 -11.56 14.64 1.69
N GLY A 264 -12.00 14.79 0.43
CA GLY A 264 -12.00 13.68 -0.54
C GLY A 264 -10.61 13.07 -0.81
N GLY A 265 -9.52 13.83 -0.63
CA GLY A 265 -8.16 13.30 -0.75
C GLY A 265 -7.83 12.22 0.29
N TYR A 266 -8.49 12.24 1.45
CA TYR A 266 -8.40 11.16 2.43
C TYR A 266 -9.03 9.87 1.90
N THR A 267 -10.24 9.96 1.34
CA THR A 267 -10.96 8.83 0.75
C THR A 267 -10.16 8.20 -0.38
N ASP A 268 -9.55 9.02 -1.24
CA ASP A 268 -8.66 8.54 -2.31
C ASP A 268 -7.43 7.82 -1.75
N LEU A 269 -6.80 8.36 -0.69
CA LEU A 269 -5.65 7.73 -0.05
C LEU A 269 -5.98 6.36 0.57
N VAL A 270 -7.11 6.27 1.28
CA VAL A 270 -7.63 5.00 1.81
C VAL A 270 -7.81 3.99 0.67
N TYR A 271 -8.42 4.43 -0.43
CA TYR A 271 -8.62 3.62 -1.62
C TYR A 271 -7.29 3.15 -2.25
N PHE A 272 -6.27 4.00 -2.36
CA PHE A 272 -4.96 3.60 -2.90
C PHE A 272 -4.30 2.50 -2.06
N VAL A 273 -4.32 2.65 -0.74
CA VAL A 273 -3.78 1.65 0.19
C VAL A 273 -4.56 0.34 0.08
N TRP A 274 -5.87 0.44 -0.10
CA TRP A 274 -6.73 -0.71 -0.32
C TRP A 274 -6.42 -1.44 -1.63
N ILE A 275 -6.23 -0.74 -2.76
CA ILE A 275 -5.82 -1.36 -4.03
C ILE A 275 -4.47 -2.09 -3.90
N ILE A 276 -3.47 -1.45 -3.27
CA ILE A 276 -2.16 -2.08 -3.05
C ILE A 276 -2.30 -3.34 -2.20
N THR A 277 -3.02 -3.27 -1.09
CA THR A 277 -3.20 -4.41 -0.18
C THR A 277 -4.05 -5.51 -0.83
N LEU A 278 -5.02 -5.18 -1.68
CA LEU A 278 -5.80 -6.14 -2.47
C LEU A 278 -4.90 -6.91 -3.44
N VAL A 279 -4.03 -6.21 -4.18
CA VAL A 279 -3.05 -6.83 -5.09
C VAL A 279 -2.09 -7.72 -4.32
N LEU A 280 -1.47 -7.21 -3.25
CA LEU A 280 -0.51 -7.97 -2.44
C LEU A 280 -1.15 -9.20 -1.81
N THR A 281 -2.37 -9.10 -1.28
CA THR A 281 -3.11 -10.21 -0.69
C THR A 281 -3.49 -11.26 -1.72
N THR A 282 -4.01 -10.83 -2.87
CA THR A 282 -4.36 -11.75 -3.96
C THR A 282 -3.14 -12.52 -4.44
N VAL A 283 -2.01 -11.84 -4.63
CA VAL A 283 -0.74 -12.46 -5.01
C VAL A 283 -0.23 -13.39 -3.92
N TYR A 284 -0.29 -13.00 -2.65
CA TYR A 284 0.19 -13.82 -1.54
C TYR A 284 -0.61 -15.12 -1.39
N LEU A 285 -1.93 -15.04 -1.40
CA LEU A 285 -2.80 -16.21 -1.31
C LEU A 285 -2.64 -17.13 -2.52
N THR A 286 -2.56 -16.56 -3.72
CA THR A 286 -2.32 -17.36 -4.94
C THR A 286 -0.96 -18.04 -4.88
N GLY A 287 0.08 -17.33 -4.42
CA GLY A 287 1.42 -17.87 -4.20
C GLY A 287 1.44 -19.01 -3.19
N PHE A 288 0.73 -18.88 -2.06
CA PHE A 288 0.58 -19.93 -1.05
C PHE A 288 -0.05 -21.20 -1.64
N VAL A 289 -1.19 -21.04 -2.33
CA VAL A 289 -1.88 -22.19 -2.97
C VAL A 289 -0.99 -22.84 -4.03
N LEU A 290 -0.29 -22.03 -4.84
CA LEU A 290 0.64 -22.53 -5.85
C LEU A 290 1.83 -23.28 -5.25
N GLU A 291 2.48 -22.75 -4.20
CA GLU A 291 3.55 -23.45 -3.49
C GLU A 291 3.06 -24.81 -2.99
N PHE A 292 1.92 -24.83 -2.30
CA PHE A 292 1.35 -26.06 -1.76
C PHE A 292 1.05 -27.11 -2.83
N LEU A 293 0.44 -26.70 -3.95
CA LEU A 293 0.08 -27.62 -5.04
C LEU A 293 1.30 -28.12 -5.81
N LEU A 294 2.27 -27.25 -6.08
CA LEU A 294 3.45 -27.58 -6.86
C LEU A 294 4.44 -28.44 -6.06
N GLU A 295 4.60 -28.19 -4.76
CA GLU A 295 5.40 -29.03 -3.86
C GLU A 295 4.85 -30.46 -3.79
N ARG A 296 3.52 -30.62 -3.67
CA ARG A 296 2.87 -31.94 -3.71
C ARG A 296 3.07 -32.70 -5.02
N ARG A 297 3.22 -31.98 -6.14
CA ARG A 297 3.43 -32.56 -7.47
C ARG A 297 4.90 -32.76 -7.81
N GLY A 298 5.83 -32.23 -7.01
CA GLY A 298 7.25 -32.20 -7.35
C GLY A 298 7.56 -31.37 -8.61
N GLU A 299 6.69 -30.44 -8.99
CA GLU A 299 6.85 -29.59 -10.17
C GLU A 299 7.40 -28.22 -9.77
N ASN A 300 8.27 -27.61 -10.56
CA ASN A 300 8.83 -26.27 -10.24
C ASN A 300 7.93 -25.10 -10.70
N GLY A 301 6.75 -25.40 -11.22
CA GLY A 301 5.83 -24.44 -11.82
C GLY A 301 4.92 -25.13 -12.82
N LEU A 302 3.84 -24.46 -13.21
CA LEU A 302 2.93 -25.00 -14.23
C LEU A 302 3.67 -25.28 -15.55
N ARG A 303 3.27 -26.36 -16.24
CA ARG A 303 3.77 -26.69 -17.58
C ARG A 303 3.55 -25.53 -18.54
N THR A 304 4.51 -25.30 -19.43
CA THR A 304 4.48 -24.18 -20.39
C THR A 304 3.20 -24.15 -21.23
N GLU A 305 2.74 -25.31 -21.70
CA GLU A 305 1.50 -25.44 -22.46
C GLU A 305 0.26 -25.05 -21.63
N SER A 306 0.20 -25.47 -20.37
CA SER A 306 -0.88 -25.08 -19.45
C SER A 306 -0.91 -23.57 -19.23
N ARG A 307 0.26 -22.94 -19.04
CA ARG A 307 0.37 -21.48 -18.86
C ARG A 307 -0.12 -20.72 -20.08
N LYS A 308 0.34 -21.11 -21.28
CA LYS A 308 -0.08 -20.49 -22.55
C LYS A 308 -1.59 -20.62 -22.75
N ARG A 309 -2.15 -21.81 -22.52
CA ARG A 309 -3.59 -22.07 -22.66
C ARG A 309 -4.43 -21.26 -21.68
N ILE A 310 -4.07 -21.24 -20.39
CA ILE A 310 -4.78 -20.47 -19.36
C ILE A 310 -4.74 -18.98 -19.71
N GLY A 311 -3.55 -18.45 -20.02
CA GLY A 311 -3.38 -17.05 -20.39
C GLY A 311 -4.21 -16.67 -21.63
N LEU A 312 -4.18 -17.49 -22.68
CA LEU A 312 -4.95 -17.24 -23.91
C LEU A 312 -6.46 -17.23 -23.66
N ILE A 313 -6.98 -18.27 -22.98
CA ILE A 313 -8.42 -18.36 -22.67
C ILE A 313 -8.85 -17.16 -21.83
N TYR A 314 -8.06 -16.79 -20.83
CA TYR A 314 -8.38 -15.65 -19.98
C TYR A 314 -8.38 -14.34 -20.76
N TRP A 315 -7.37 -14.08 -21.60
CA TRP A 315 -7.32 -12.86 -22.38
C TRP A 315 -8.46 -12.75 -23.39
N ILE A 316 -8.84 -13.85 -24.05
CA ILE A 316 -10.04 -13.88 -24.90
C ILE A 316 -11.28 -13.53 -24.08
N ALA A 317 -11.45 -14.13 -22.90
CA ALA A 317 -12.59 -13.85 -22.02
C ALA A 317 -12.62 -12.38 -21.56
N VAL A 318 -11.48 -11.80 -21.20
CA VAL A 318 -11.38 -10.37 -20.81
C VAL A 318 -11.73 -9.47 -21.98
N VAL A 319 -11.20 -9.72 -23.19
CA VAL A 319 -11.51 -8.91 -24.38
C VAL A 319 -13.00 -8.98 -24.71
N LEU A 320 -13.59 -10.17 -24.70
CA LEU A 320 -15.04 -10.34 -24.93
C LEU A 320 -15.86 -9.64 -23.85
N PHE A 321 -15.48 -9.78 -22.57
CA PHE A 321 -16.14 -9.10 -21.47
C PHE A 321 -16.09 -7.57 -21.62
N LEU A 322 -14.91 -7.01 -21.90
CA LEU A 322 -14.77 -5.58 -22.14
C LEU A 322 -15.58 -5.14 -23.35
N ALA A 323 -15.56 -5.87 -24.46
CA ALA A 323 -16.33 -5.54 -25.66
C ALA A 323 -17.85 -5.52 -25.40
N LEU A 324 -18.36 -6.44 -24.57
CA LEU A 324 -19.78 -6.53 -24.24
C LEU A 324 -20.22 -5.48 -23.21
N PHE A 325 -19.36 -5.15 -22.24
CA PHE A 325 -19.74 -4.33 -21.08
C PHE A 325 -19.07 -2.94 -21.02
N TYR A 326 -18.30 -2.53 -22.04
CA TYR A 326 -17.47 -1.31 -21.99
C TYR A 326 -18.22 -0.05 -21.52
N ARG A 327 -19.46 0.17 -22.01
CA ARG A 327 -20.26 1.35 -21.63
C ARG A 327 -20.59 1.38 -20.15
N HIS A 328 -20.83 0.20 -19.57
CA HIS A 328 -21.17 0.07 -18.16
C HIS A 328 -19.92 0.15 -17.27
N LEU A 329 -18.75 -0.26 -17.78
CA LEU A 329 -17.50 -0.27 -17.02
C LEU A 329 -16.81 1.11 -16.97
N ILE A 330 -16.87 1.87 -18.06
CA ILE A 330 -16.13 3.14 -18.21
C ILE A 330 -16.90 4.34 -17.61
N GLY A 331 -18.20 4.20 -17.34
CA GLY A 331 -19.06 5.31 -16.91
C GLY A 331 -18.61 6.03 -15.64
N ASP A 332 -17.88 5.35 -14.77
CA ASP A 332 -17.38 5.91 -13.50
C ASP A 332 -15.88 6.23 -13.56
N SER A 333 -15.25 6.14 -14.74
CA SER A 333 -13.82 6.43 -14.88
C SER A 333 -13.54 7.94 -14.92
N MET A 334 -12.39 8.34 -14.40
CA MET A 334 -11.95 9.74 -14.39
C MET A 334 -11.94 10.33 -15.81
N ASP A 335 -11.42 9.61 -16.81
CA ASP A 335 -11.40 10.08 -18.20
C ASP A 335 -12.82 10.33 -18.72
N TYR A 336 -13.77 9.44 -18.41
CA TYR A 336 -15.16 9.61 -18.84
C TYR A 336 -15.83 10.81 -18.18
N ILE A 337 -15.61 11.00 -16.87
CA ILE A 337 -16.09 12.17 -16.12
C ILE A 337 -15.53 13.47 -16.72
N CYS A 338 -14.23 13.50 -17.03
CA CYS A 338 -13.59 14.65 -17.67
C CYS A 338 -14.17 14.94 -19.07
N LEU A 339 -14.40 13.90 -19.89
CA LEU A 339 -15.02 14.06 -21.20
C LEU A 339 -16.45 14.58 -21.12
N GLN A 340 -17.23 14.13 -20.13
CA GLN A 340 -18.58 14.65 -19.90
C GLN A 340 -18.58 16.11 -19.43
N TYR A 341 -17.58 16.54 -18.68
CA TYR A 341 -17.48 17.93 -18.21
C TYR A 341 -17.14 18.93 -19.33
N ILE A 342 -16.42 18.50 -20.36
CA ILE A 342 -16.01 19.34 -21.49
C ILE A 342 -17.13 19.47 -22.53
N ARG A 343 -18.02 18.48 -22.61
CA ARG A 343 -19.21 18.49 -23.48
C ARG A 343 -20.33 19.29 -22.85
#